data_AF-A0A161FZR8-F1
#
_entry.id   AF-A0A161FZR8-F1
#
_cell.length_a   1.000
_cell.length_b   1.000
_cell.length_c   1.000
_cell.angle_alpha   90.00
_cell.angle_beta   90.00
_cell.angle_gamma   90.00
#
_symmetry.space_group_name_H-M   'P 1'
#
loop_
_entity.id
_entity.type
_entity.pdbx_description
1 polymer ?
#
loop_
_entity_poly.entity_id
_entity_poly.type
_entity_poly.pdbx_seq_one_letter_code
_entity_poly.pdbx_strand_id
1 'polypeptide(L)' 'FVRMADADWDTVLEVNLTAVFRLTRELTHPMMRRRHGRIINITSVVGVTGNPGQTNYCASKAGMIGFSKSLAQE' A
#
# COMPACT_ATOMS: atom_id res chain seq x y z
N PHE A 1 -1.17 18.12 -8.19
CA PHE A 1 -0.65 18.40 -6.84
C PHE A 1 -1.17 19.73 -6.32
N VAL A 2 -0.79 20.88 -6.91
CA VAL A 2 -1.22 22.22 -6.43
C VAL A 2 -2.74 22.40 -6.33
N ARG A 3 -3.53 21.68 -7.16
CA ARG A 3 -5.00 21.71 -7.14
C ARG A 3 -5.64 20.45 -6.51
N MET A 4 -4.85 19.56 -5.93
CA MET A 4 -5.38 18.34 -5.32
C MET A 4 -6.06 18.73 -4.02
N ALA A 5 -7.32 18.33 -3.84
CA ALA A 5 -7.99 18.48 -2.57
C ALA A 5 -7.44 17.47 -1.56
N ASP A 6 -7.39 17.84 -0.29
CA ASP A 6 -6.94 16.96 0.78
C ASP A 6 -7.78 15.68 0.85
N ALA A 7 -9.10 15.79 0.62
CA ALA A 7 -10.00 14.63 0.56
C ALA A 7 -9.62 13.63 -0.56
N ASP A 8 -9.16 14.10 -1.71
CA ASP A 8 -8.70 13.22 -2.81
C ASP A 8 -7.37 12.53 -2.46
N TRP A 9 -6.49 13.24 -1.74
CA TRP A 9 -5.26 12.68 -1.22
C TRP A 9 -5.56 11.56 -0.21
N ASP A 10 -6.40 11.87 0.79
CA ASP A 10 -6.76 10.96 1.87
C ASP A 10 -7.48 9.72 1.35
N THR A 11 -8.45 9.89 0.45
CA THR A 11 -9.20 8.77 -0.13
C THR A 11 -8.28 7.80 -0.85
N VAL A 12 -7.31 8.32 -1.64
CA VAL A 12 -6.36 7.47 -2.37
C VAL A 12 -5.44 6.72 -1.42
N LEU A 13 -4.92 7.36 -0.38
CA LEU A 13 -4.08 6.67 0.62
C LEU A 13 -4.87 5.65 1.43
N GLU A 14 -6.09 5.99 1.84
CA GLU A 14 -6.95 5.12 2.64
C GLU A 14 -7.23 3.81 1.88
N VAL A 15 -7.61 3.91 0.61
CA VAL A 15 -7.92 2.73 -0.21
C VAL A 15 -6.65 1.97 -0.61
N ASN A 16 -5.62 2.67 -1.08
CA ASN A 16 -4.48 1.98 -1.69
C ASN A 16 -3.42 1.53 -0.67
N LEU A 17 -3.33 2.16 0.50
CA LEU A 17 -2.26 1.87 1.46
C LEU A 17 -2.83 1.45 2.82
N THR A 18 -3.72 2.24 3.41
CA THR A 18 -4.26 1.93 4.75
C THR A 18 -5.07 0.64 4.73
N ALA A 19 -5.92 0.43 3.72
CA ALA A 19 -6.72 -0.79 3.60
C ALA A 19 -5.83 -2.04 3.49
N VAL A 20 -4.71 -1.97 2.75
CA VAL A 20 -3.76 -3.08 2.64
C VAL A 20 -3.17 -3.41 4.00
N PHE A 21 -2.68 -2.42 4.76
CA PHE A 21 -2.20 -2.64 6.12
C PHE A 21 -3.24 -3.33 7.00
N ARG A 22 -4.47 -2.81 7.04
CA ARG A 22 -5.55 -3.35 7.89
C ARG A 22 -5.89 -4.80 7.51
N LEU A 23 -6.06 -5.07 6.22
CA LEU A 23 -6.38 -6.41 5.73
C LEU A 23 -5.24 -7.39 6.00
N THR A 24 -4.01 -7.00 5.72
CA THR A 24 -2.83 -7.83 5.99
C THR A 24 -2.74 -8.17 7.47
N ARG A 25 -2.90 -7.19 8.37
CA ARG A 25 -2.86 -7.44 9.82
C ARG A 25 -3.86 -8.50 10.27
N GLU A 26 -5.11 -8.41 9.81
CA GLU A 26 -6.15 -9.38 10.17
C GLU A 26 -5.87 -10.77 9.56
N LEU A 27 -5.28 -10.85 8.36
CA LEU A 27 -4.95 -12.10 7.69
C LEU A 27 -3.69 -12.78 8.25
N THR A 28 -2.74 -12.02 8.78
CA THR A 28 -1.46 -12.55 9.28
C THR A 28 -1.67 -13.50 10.46
N HIS A 29 -2.51 -13.15 11.44
CA HIS A 29 -2.78 -14.00 12.60
C HIS A 29 -3.23 -15.45 12.26
N PRO A 30 -4.26 -15.68 11.42
CA PRO A 30 -4.63 -17.02 11.02
C PRO A 30 -3.60 -17.71 10.12
N MET A 31 -2.84 -16.97 9.29
CA MET A 31 -1.75 -17.55 8.48
C MET A 31 -0.60 -18.08 9.35
N MET A 32 -0.23 -17.35 10.41
CA MET A 32 0.78 -17.80 11.38
C MET A 32 0.35 -19.09 12.08
N ARG A 33 -0.91 -19.18 12.54
CA ARG A 33 -1.45 -20.40 13.16
C ARG A 33 -1.41 -21.60 12.22
N ARG A 34 -1.69 -21.39 10.94
CA ARG A 34 -1.64 -22.44 9.90
C ARG A 34 -0.22 -22.73 9.39
N ARG A 35 0.77 -21.93 9.80
CA ARG A 35 2.16 -21.95 9.30
C ARG A 35 2.26 -21.87 7.77
N HIS A 36 1.26 -21.25 7.14
CA HIS A 36 1.18 -21.11 5.71
C HIS A 36 0.32 -19.90 5.32
N GLY A 37 0.82 -19.12 4.36
CA GLY A 37 0.15 -17.95 3.84
C GLY A 37 1.01 -17.27 2.77
N ARG A 38 0.37 -16.58 1.84
CA ARG A 38 1.01 -15.73 0.83
C ARG A 38 0.17 -14.48 0.69
N ILE A 39 0.81 -13.31 0.75
CA ILE A 39 0.19 -12.02 0.51
C ILE A 39 0.88 -11.42 -0.72
N ILE A 40 0.10 -11.04 -1.72
CA ILE A 40 0.59 -10.45 -2.97
C ILE A 40 -0.01 -9.05 -3.08
N ASN A 41 0.84 -8.05 -2.95
CA ASN A 41 0.45 -6.65 -3.04
C ASN A 41 0.74 -6.10 -4.44
N ILE A 42 -0.25 -5.44 -5.05
CA ILE A 42 -0.12 -4.90 -6.41
C ILE A 42 0.33 -3.43 -6.36
N THR A 43 1.63 -3.24 -6.59
CA THR A 43 2.22 -1.90 -6.76
C THR A 43 2.10 -1.43 -8.23
N SER A 44 2.89 -0.43 -8.63
CA SER A 44 2.98 0.07 -10.00
C SER A 44 4.38 0.61 -10.27
N VAL A 45 4.78 0.63 -11.55
CA VAL A 45 6.05 1.25 -12.01
C VAL A 45 6.13 2.71 -11.56
N VAL A 46 5.02 3.43 -11.58
CA VAL A 46 4.96 4.84 -11.14
C VAL A 46 5.17 5.02 -9.63
N GLY A 47 5.09 3.95 -8.84
CA GLY A 47 5.49 3.97 -7.43
C GLY A 47 7.01 4.03 -7.26
N VAL A 48 7.78 3.71 -8.31
CA VAL A 48 9.24 3.83 -8.32
C VAL A 48 9.69 5.07 -9.09
N THR A 49 9.11 5.30 -10.27
CA THR A 49 9.53 6.38 -11.17
C THR A 49 8.84 7.72 -10.91
N GLY A 50 7.65 7.71 -10.30
CA GLY A 50 6.74 8.84 -10.27
C GLY A 50 5.98 9.03 -11.59
N ASN A 51 4.91 9.83 -11.54
CA ASN A 51 4.15 10.30 -12.70
C ASN A 51 3.51 11.67 -12.41
N PRO A 52 3.71 12.71 -13.24
CA PRO A 52 3.09 14.01 -13.04
C PRO A 52 1.57 13.94 -12.86
N GLY A 53 1.05 14.70 -11.90
CA GLY A 53 -0.38 14.73 -11.57
C GLY A 53 -0.86 13.62 -10.64
N GLN A 54 -0.08 12.55 -10.45
CA GLN A 54 -0.47 11.37 -9.66
C GLN A 54 0.24 11.27 -8.30
N THR A 55 0.57 12.39 -7.67
CA THR A 55 1.40 12.39 -6.44
C THR A 55 0.83 11.51 -5.32
N ASN A 56 -0.49 11.55 -5.07
CA ASN A 56 -1.17 10.66 -4.09
C ASN A 56 -1.08 9.18 -4.48
N TYR A 57 -1.36 8.85 -5.74
CA TYR A 57 -1.31 7.48 -6.24
C TYR A 57 0.11 6.92 -6.21
N CYS A 58 1.09 7.65 -6.74
CA CYS A 58 2.51 7.30 -6.68
C CYS A 58 2.98 7.10 -5.24
N ALA A 59 2.63 8.01 -4.31
CA ALA A 59 2.94 7.86 -2.90
C ALA A 59 2.34 6.58 -2.31
N SER A 60 1.07 6.29 -2.60
CA SER A 60 0.41 5.06 -2.12
C SER A 60 1.10 3.78 -2.63
N LYS A 61 1.52 3.75 -3.91
CA LYS A 61 2.16 2.59 -4.54
C LYS A 61 3.61 2.42 -4.10
N ALA A 62 4.34 3.53 -3.88
CA ALA A 62 5.66 3.52 -3.27
C ALA A 62 5.60 3.01 -1.83
N GLY A 63 4.65 3.50 -1.03
CA GLY A 63 4.41 3.06 0.35
C GLY A 63 4.14 1.55 0.42
N MET A 64 3.38 1.01 -0.53
CA MET A 64 3.10 -0.43 -0.62
C MET A 64 4.37 -1.27 -0.88
N ILE A 65 5.36 -0.75 -1.61
CA ILE A 65 6.66 -1.42 -1.80
C ILE A 65 7.39 -1.52 -0.46
N GLY A 66 7.50 -0.40 0.27
CA GLY A 66 8.13 -0.36 1.59
C GLY A 66 7.42 -1.27 2.59
N PHE A 67 6.09 -1.19 2.64
CA PHE A 67 5.25 -2.04 3.47
C PHE A 67 5.51 -3.53 3.20
N SER A 68 5.49 -3.95 1.93
CA SER A 68 5.67 -5.37 1.57
C SER A 68 7.07 -5.88 1.92
N LYS A 69 8.10 -5.03 1.76
CA LYS A 69 9.48 -5.37 2.14
C LYS A 69 9.62 -5.52 3.65
N SER A 70 9.04 -4.61 4.43
CA SER A 70 9.07 -4.67 5.89
C SER A 70 8.33 -5.89 6.41
N LEU A 71 7.11 -6.13 5.91
CA LEU A 71 6.30 -7.28 6.31
C LEU A 71 6.97 -8.62 6.00
N ALA A 72 7.73 -8.72 4.90
CA ALA A 72 8.45 -9.94 4.58
C ALA A 72 9.59 -10.27 5.57
N GLN A 73 9.99 -9.31 6.41
CA GLN A 73 11.01 -9.49 7.45
C GLN A 73 10.43 -9.74 8.84
N GLU A 74 9.11 -9.56 9.03
CA GLU A 74 8.37 -9.88 10.27
C GLU A 74 8.04 -11.38 10.38
#